data_AF-A0A356KF14-F1
#
_entry.id   AF-A0A356KF14-F1
#
_cell.length_a   1.000
_cell.length_b   1.000
_cell.length_c   1.000
_cell.angle_alpha   90.00
_cell.angle_beta   90.00
_cell.angle_gamma   90.00
#
_symmetry.space_group_name_H-M   'P 1'
#
loop_
_entity.id
_entity.type
_entity.pdbx_description
1 polymer ?
#
loop_
_entity_poly.entity_id
_entity_poly.type
_entity_poly.pdbx_seq_one_letter_code
_entity_poly.pdbx_strand_id
1 'polypeptide(L)'
;MNLKMIGTSLVLATAAVLPLGNVAQAQDGERGTERQEDGERQRGRRGRGGRGGRGGFGGFMNPEQMKESLGLNDEQVKKLTELMNSQREGMRDAWRKMREEGMDRTKMREMMEKTRKDMEGKLAEILTPEQLEKMKKQREEMRQRFGRRGRDRGERREQNVKRLREEALKLLKLNEEEAAVLVPMLDSVLETRKLLVTEADKRRKELLEKVRNTTAETELSALLSTYRKARDEDKATLAKAQAKLTEVLTPEQEAVLVALNILE
;
A
#
# COMPACT_ATOMS: atom_id res chain seq x y z
N MET A 1 -13.63 55.22 43.25
CA MET A 1 -12.58 54.98 42.24
C MET A 1 -13.05 53.81 41.38
N ASN A 2 -13.93 54.02 40.40
CA ASN A 2 -13.62 54.37 39.00
C ASN A 2 -12.44 53.57 38.41
N LEU A 3 -12.72 52.51 37.66
CA LEU A 3 -12.00 52.23 36.41
C LEU A 3 -12.98 51.66 35.36
N LYS A 4 -12.88 52.26 34.18
CA LYS A 4 -13.78 52.20 33.02
C LYS A 4 -13.44 51.06 32.07
N MET A 5 -14.49 50.60 31.39
CA MET A 5 -14.60 50.17 29.97
C MET A 5 -13.37 49.59 29.26
N ILE A 6 -13.53 48.37 28.74
CA ILE A 6 -13.12 48.05 27.38
C ILE A 6 -14.28 47.31 26.72
N GLY A 7 -14.91 47.98 25.74
CA GLY A 7 -15.89 47.39 24.85
C GLY A 7 -15.19 46.74 23.66
N THR A 8 -15.61 45.53 23.32
CA THR A 8 -15.20 44.85 22.09
C THR A 8 -16.42 44.73 21.20
N SER A 9 -16.39 45.51 20.11
CA SER A 9 -17.44 45.60 19.12
C SER A 9 -17.60 44.29 18.35
N LEU A 10 -18.85 43.84 18.30
CA LEU A 10 -19.38 42.76 17.49
C LEU A 10 -19.54 43.26 16.03
N VAL A 11 -18.77 42.74 15.08
CA VAL A 11 -19.03 42.95 13.64
C VAL A 11 -19.71 41.70 13.09
N LEU A 12 -21.02 41.81 12.90
CA LEU A 12 -21.86 40.88 12.14
C LEU A 12 -21.59 41.09 10.64
N ALA A 13 -20.93 40.14 10.00
CA ALA A 13 -20.88 40.04 8.54
C ALA A 13 -21.97 39.08 8.07
N THR A 14 -23.12 39.62 7.66
CA THR A 14 -24.19 38.91 6.95
C THR A 14 -23.84 38.78 5.47
N ALA A 15 -23.37 37.61 5.05
CA ALA A 15 -23.23 37.25 3.65
C ALA A 15 -24.59 36.77 3.10
N ALA A 16 -25.13 37.52 2.15
CA ALA A 16 -26.38 37.20 1.46
C ALA A 16 -26.16 36.16 0.34
N VAL A 17 -26.90 35.07 0.52
CA VAL A 17 -27.49 34.08 -0.41
C VAL A 17 -27.47 34.41 -1.92
N LEU A 18 -26.95 33.45 -2.71
CA LEU A 18 -27.13 33.28 -4.17
C LEU A 18 -28.59 32.96 -4.55
N PRO A 19 -29.00 33.20 -5.81
CA PRO A 19 -29.36 32.01 -6.60
C PRO A 19 -29.02 32.04 -8.12
N LEU A 20 -28.67 30.84 -8.59
CA LEU A 20 -29.12 30.14 -9.79
C LEU A 20 -28.81 30.71 -11.19
N GLY A 21 -28.02 29.93 -11.92
CA GLY A 21 -27.94 29.92 -13.38
C GLY A 21 -27.61 28.51 -13.89
N ASN A 22 -28.55 27.57 -13.74
CA ASN A 22 -28.56 26.31 -14.48
C ASN A 22 -29.33 26.55 -15.78
N VAL A 23 -28.63 26.56 -16.92
CA VAL A 23 -29.27 26.32 -18.22
C VAL A 23 -28.72 25.01 -18.74
N ALA A 24 -29.61 24.01 -18.71
CA ALA A 24 -29.50 22.81 -19.51
C ALA A 24 -29.79 23.17 -20.97
N GLN A 25 -28.94 22.72 -21.88
CA GLN A 25 -29.36 22.42 -23.25
C GLN A 25 -28.92 20.97 -23.55
N ALA A 26 -29.96 20.15 -23.70
CA ALA A 26 -29.91 18.81 -24.26
C ALA A 26 -30.06 18.87 -25.80
N GLN A 27 -30.06 17.68 -26.39
CA GLN A 27 -30.31 17.31 -27.79
C GLN A 27 -29.09 17.25 -28.70
N ASP A 28 -28.99 16.32 -29.64
CA ASP A 28 -29.55 14.98 -29.86
C ASP A 28 -28.69 14.43 -31.00
N GLY A 29 -28.32 13.15 -30.98
CA GLY A 29 -27.48 12.57 -32.01
C GLY A 29 -27.50 11.06 -32.02
N GLU A 30 -28.64 10.48 -32.37
CA GLU A 30 -28.76 9.08 -32.81
C GLU A 30 -28.10 8.88 -34.19
N ARG A 31 -27.26 7.83 -34.30
CA ARG A 31 -27.30 6.75 -35.32
C ARG A 31 -25.90 6.27 -35.69
N GLY A 32 -25.74 4.96 -35.65
CA GLY A 32 -24.60 4.26 -36.23
C GLY A 32 -24.42 2.86 -35.67
N THR A 33 -25.41 1.99 -35.84
CA THR A 33 -25.23 0.54 -35.79
C THR A 33 -24.41 0.07 -37.00
N GLU A 34 -23.69 -1.04 -36.80
CA GLU A 34 -22.84 -1.79 -37.74
C GLU A 34 -21.45 -1.20 -37.99
N ARG A 35 -20.40 -1.89 -37.51
CA ARG A 35 -19.66 -2.87 -38.34
C ARG A 35 -18.48 -3.51 -37.59
N GLN A 36 -18.50 -4.84 -37.56
CA GLN A 36 -17.40 -5.81 -37.61
C GLN A 36 -16.30 -5.81 -36.54
N GLU A 37 -16.34 -6.91 -35.77
CA GLU A 37 -15.24 -7.88 -35.63
C GLU A 37 -13.94 -7.51 -36.36
N ASP A 38 -12.88 -7.27 -35.58
CA ASP A 38 -11.59 -7.96 -35.70
C ASP A 38 -10.59 -7.39 -34.70
N GLY A 39 -9.78 -8.28 -34.11
CA GLY A 39 -8.57 -7.88 -33.41
C GLY A 39 -8.53 -8.26 -31.94
N GLU A 40 -8.29 -9.54 -31.72
CA GLU A 40 -7.59 -10.09 -30.56
C GLU A 40 -6.48 -9.16 -30.07
N ARG A 41 -6.79 -8.26 -29.13
CA ARG A 41 -5.78 -7.66 -28.26
C ARG A 41 -5.78 -8.42 -26.96
N GLN A 42 -5.02 -9.49 -27.03
CA GLN A 42 -4.34 -10.23 -25.98
C GLN A 42 -3.61 -9.27 -25.02
N ARG A 43 -4.36 -8.44 -24.27
CA ARG A 43 -3.85 -7.73 -23.11
C ARG A 43 -3.79 -8.75 -21.98
N GLY A 44 -2.64 -9.40 -21.90
CA GLY A 44 -2.24 -10.21 -20.76
C GLY A 44 -2.54 -9.45 -19.47
N ARG A 45 -3.60 -9.89 -18.78
CA ARG A 45 -3.81 -9.67 -17.35
C ARG A 45 -2.71 -10.44 -16.60
N ARG A 46 -1.48 -9.95 -16.74
CA ARG A 46 -0.40 -10.19 -15.79
C ARG A 46 -0.87 -9.66 -14.45
N GLY A 47 -0.94 -10.56 -13.47
CA GLY A 47 -0.86 -10.15 -12.07
C GLY A 47 -2.13 -10.24 -11.23
N ARG A 48 -3.09 -11.10 -11.53
CA ARG A 48 -3.98 -11.65 -10.47
C ARG A 48 -3.26 -12.76 -9.71
N GLY A 49 -2.04 -12.47 -9.25
CA GLY A 49 -1.21 -13.32 -8.39
C GLY A 49 -1.60 -13.22 -6.91
N GLY A 50 -2.87 -12.91 -6.62
CA GLY A 50 -3.45 -12.99 -5.29
C GLY A 50 -3.80 -14.43 -4.92
N ARG A 51 -2.91 -15.37 -5.25
CA ARG A 51 -2.92 -16.70 -4.62
C ARG A 51 -2.34 -16.47 -3.23
N GLY A 52 -3.22 -16.19 -2.27
CA GLY A 52 -2.88 -16.18 -0.86
C GLY A 52 -1.99 -17.38 -0.56
N GLY A 53 -0.80 -17.07 -0.05
CA GLY A 53 0.20 -17.97 0.51
C GLY A 53 0.08 -19.45 0.16
N ARG A 54 0.85 -19.91 -0.82
CA ARG A 54 1.36 -21.29 -0.86
C ARG A 54 2.45 -21.54 0.20
N GLY A 55 2.43 -20.76 1.28
CA GLY A 55 3.11 -21.02 2.55
C GLY A 55 2.01 -20.93 3.60
N GLY A 56 1.73 -22.05 4.27
CA GLY A 56 0.57 -22.20 5.14
C GLY A 56 0.45 -21.11 6.20
N PHE A 57 -0.77 -20.96 6.71
CA PHE A 57 -1.09 -20.17 7.91
C PHE A 57 0.03 -20.35 8.96
N GLY A 58 0.76 -19.28 9.28
CA GLY A 58 1.83 -19.30 10.29
C GLY A 58 3.27 -19.43 9.80
N GLY A 59 3.53 -19.47 8.48
CA GLY A 59 4.90 -19.50 7.95
C GLY A 59 5.64 -20.80 8.22
N PHE A 60 4.91 -21.89 8.46
CA PHE A 60 5.46 -23.23 8.55
C PHE A 60 5.58 -23.85 7.15
N MET A 61 6.71 -24.53 6.89
CA MET A 61 6.94 -25.29 5.66
C MET A 61 6.01 -26.50 5.62
N ASN A 62 5.70 -27.00 4.41
CA ASN A 62 4.95 -28.25 4.26
C ASN A 62 5.78 -29.42 4.86
N PRO A 63 5.18 -30.38 5.59
CA PRO A 63 5.87 -31.60 6.05
C PRO A 63 6.68 -32.31 4.96
N GLU A 64 6.18 -32.34 3.71
CA GLU A 64 6.91 -32.90 2.57
C GLU A 64 8.18 -32.11 2.23
N GLN A 65 8.12 -30.77 2.29
CA GLN A 65 9.30 -29.92 2.10
C GLN A 65 10.30 -30.09 3.25
N MET A 66 9.81 -30.34 4.47
CA MET A 66 10.64 -30.64 5.62
C MET A 66 11.28 -32.03 5.53
N LYS A 67 10.63 -33.01 4.90
CA LYS A 67 11.20 -34.36 4.70
C LYS A 67 12.54 -34.29 3.98
N GLU A 68 12.57 -33.64 2.83
CA GLU A 68 13.79 -33.48 2.03
C GLU A 68 14.79 -32.54 2.72
N SER A 69 14.32 -31.42 3.29
CA SER A 69 15.23 -30.41 3.83
C SER A 69 15.85 -30.78 5.18
N LEU A 70 15.16 -31.58 6.01
CA LEU A 70 15.60 -32.01 7.35
C LEU A 70 15.99 -33.49 7.39
N GLY A 71 15.81 -34.25 6.30
CA GLY A 71 16.08 -35.68 6.28
C GLY A 71 15.16 -36.45 7.23
N LEU A 72 13.86 -36.15 7.21
CA LEU A 72 12.89 -36.82 8.08
C LEU A 72 12.60 -38.24 7.57
N ASN A 73 12.44 -39.18 8.49
CA ASN A 73 11.91 -40.51 8.16
C ASN A 73 10.37 -40.46 8.01
N ASP A 74 9.78 -41.53 7.47
CA ASP A 74 8.34 -41.57 7.19
C ASP A 74 7.46 -41.47 8.45
N GLU A 75 7.92 -41.98 9.58
CA GLU A 75 7.20 -41.87 10.85
C GLU A 75 7.18 -40.43 11.38
N GLN A 76 8.32 -39.73 11.31
CA GLN A 76 8.44 -38.32 11.65
C GLN A 76 7.56 -37.46 10.74
N VAL A 77 7.51 -37.77 9.44
CA VAL A 77 6.65 -37.06 8.48
C VAL A 77 5.16 -37.27 8.80
N LYS A 78 4.75 -38.51 9.14
CA LYS A 78 3.36 -38.78 9.57
C LYS A 78 3.00 -37.99 10.82
N LYS A 79 3.80 -38.08 11.88
CA LYS A 79 3.59 -37.34 13.14
C LYS A 79 3.56 -35.82 12.93
N LEU A 80 4.45 -35.31 12.09
CA LEU A 80 4.51 -33.89 11.75
C LEU A 80 3.27 -33.44 10.96
N THR A 81 2.78 -34.28 10.05
CA THR A 81 1.57 -34.01 9.26
C THR A 81 0.33 -33.95 10.15
N GLU A 82 0.18 -34.91 11.06
CA GLU A 82 -0.89 -34.92 12.06
C GLU A 82 -0.84 -33.68 12.97
N LEU A 83 0.35 -33.37 13.49
CA LEU A 83 0.58 -32.17 14.31
C LEU A 83 0.18 -30.89 13.56
N MET A 84 0.60 -30.74 12.31
CA MET A 84 0.28 -29.56 11.52
C MET A 84 -1.20 -29.48 11.16
N ASN A 85 -1.88 -30.61 10.90
CA ASN A 85 -3.30 -30.64 10.61
C ASN A 85 -4.12 -30.24 11.84
N SER A 86 -3.83 -30.83 13.00
CA SER A 86 -4.44 -30.45 14.28
C SER A 86 -4.24 -28.96 14.58
N GLN A 87 -3.03 -28.45 14.35
CA GLN A 87 -2.72 -27.04 14.57
C GLN A 87 -3.49 -26.11 13.60
N ARG A 88 -3.65 -26.51 12.34
CA ARG A 88 -4.43 -25.75 11.35
C ARG A 88 -5.90 -25.68 11.71
N GLU A 89 -6.48 -26.77 12.20
CA GLU A 89 -7.86 -26.82 12.67
C GLU A 89 -8.06 -25.94 13.91
N GLY A 90 -7.21 -26.12 14.93
CA GLY A 90 -7.26 -25.29 16.14
C GLY A 90 -7.10 -23.79 15.86
N MET A 91 -6.19 -23.45 14.93
CA MET A 91 -6.07 -22.06 14.46
C MET A 91 -7.35 -21.61 13.74
N ARG A 92 -7.89 -22.38 12.81
CA ARG A 92 -9.11 -22.02 12.06
C ARG A 92 -10.27 -21.71 13.01
N ASP A 93 -10.43 -22.49 14.06
CA ASP A 93 -11.50 -22.29 15.04
C ASP A 93 -11.26 -21.07 15.92
N ALA A 94 -10.03 -20.85 16.38
CA ALA A 94 -9.70 -19.64 17.12
C ALA A 94 -9.88 -18.37 16.27
N TRP A 95 -9.53 -18.42 14.99
CA TRP A 95 -9.76 -17.33 14.05
C TRP A 95 -11.24 -17.05 13.80
N ARG A 96 -12.07 -18.09 13.81
CA ARG A 96 -13.53 -17.96 13.74
C ARG A 96 -14.07 -17.26 14.98
N LYS A 97 -13.69 -17.71 16.17
CA LYS A 97 -14.07 -17.11 17.46
C LYS A 97 -13.63 -15.65 17.57
N MET A 98 -12.40 -15.32 17.22
CA MET A 98 -11.93 -13.92 17.21
C MET A 98 -12.66 -13.04 16.20
N ARG A 99 -13.16 -13.60 15.09
CA ARG A 99 -13.98 -12.83 14.15
C ARG A 99 -15.35 -12.51 14.75
N GLU A 100 -15.92 -13.44 15.51
CA GLU A 100 -17.21 -13.29 16.18
C GLU A 100 -17.13 -12.32 17.39
N GLU A 101 -16.05 -12.40 18.17
CA GLU A 101 -15.83 -11.58 19.38
C GLU A 101 -15.18 -10.22 19.11
N GLY A 102 -14.74 -9.95 17.88
CA GLY A 102 -13.99 -8.75 17.49
C GLY A 102 -12.47 -8.95 17.52
N MET A 103 -11.80 -8.42 16.51
CA MET A 103 -10.37 -8.63 16.26
C MET A 103 -9.48 -7.75 17.16
N ASP A 104 -9.27 -8.15 18.41
CA ASP A 104 -8.27 -7.53 19.30
C ASP A 104 -6.84 -7.97 18.92
N ARG A 105 -6.02 -7.00 18.54
CA ARG A 105 -4.61 -7.22 18.15
C ARG A 105 -3.77 -7.79 19.28
N THR A 106 -4.04 -7.44 20.54
CA THR A 106 -3.29 -7.92 21.69
C THR A 106 -3.58 -9.40 21.92
N LYS A 107 -4.86 -9.78 21.97
CA LYS A 107 -5.28 -11.19 22.06
C LYS A 107 -4.75 -12.02 20.89
N MET A 108 -4.77 -11.46 19.69
CA MET A 108 -4.22 -12.15 18.52
C MET A 108 -2.71 -12.38 18.63
N ARG A 109 -1.97 -11.41 19.19
CA ARG A 109 -0.53 -11.55 19.43
C ARG A 109 -0.24 -12.64 20.46
N GLU A 110 -0.93 -12.62 21.59
CA GLU A 110 -0.79 -13.62 22.65
C GLU A 110 -1.13 -15.03 22.14
N MET A 111 -2.22 -15.16 21.38
CA MET A 111 -2.64 -16.43 20.79
C MET A 111 -1.59 -16.99 19.82
N MET A 112 -1.01 -16.13 18.98
CA MET A 112 0.08 -16.51 18.08
C MET A 112 1.33 -16.93 18.84
N GLU A 113 1.67 -16.24 19.94
CA GLU A 113 2.84 -16.54 20.75
C GLU A 113 2.67 -17.86 21.50
N LYS A 114 1.50 -18.10 22.07
CA LYS A 114 1.13 -19.38 22.71
C LYS A 114 1.19 -20.52 21.71
N THR A 115 0.52 -20.38 20.58
CA THR A 115 0.52 -21.38 19.49
C THR A 115 1.95 -21.71 19.05
N ARG A 116 2.81 -20.70 18.96
CA ARG A 116 4.20 -20.89 18.57
C ARG A 116 4.97 -21.72 19.60
N LYS A 117 4.84 -21.40 20.89
CA LYS A 117 5.51 -22.13 21.98
C LYS A 117 5.02 -23.58 22.04
N ASP A 118 3.71 -23.78 21.96
CA ASP A 118 3.10 -25.11 21.96
C ASP A 118 3.61 -25.96 20.79
N MET A 119 3.70 -25.35 19.60
CA MET A 119 4.25 -26.01 18.42
C MET A 119 5.74 -26.33 18.56
N GLU A 120 6.54 -25.42 19.12
CA GLU A 120 7.98 -25.64 19.33
C GLU A 120 8.24 -26.79 20.31
N GLY A 121 7.42 -26.93 21.36
CA GLY A 121 7.48 -28.07 22.28
C GLY A 121 7.18 -29.40 21.58
N LYS A 122 6.04 -29.48 20.87
CA LYS A 122 5.64 -30.71 20.15
C LYS A 122 6.60 -31.09 19.03
N LEU A 123 7.25 -30.12 18.39
CA LEU A 123 8.27 -30.39 17.38
C LEU A 123 9.54 -31.00 18.00
N ALA A 124 9.91 -30.62 19.21
CA ALA A 124 11.08 -31.18 19.91
C ALA A 124 10.89 -32.67 20.30
N GLU A 125 9.64 -33.14 20.42
CA GLU A 125 9.33 -34.55 20.67
C GLU A 125 9.40 -35.42 19.40
N ILE A 126 9.22 -34.81 18.21
CA ILE A 126 9.20 -35.52 16.92
C ILE A 126 10.57 -35.45 16.24
N LEU A 127 11.26 -34.33 16.36
CA LEU A 127 12.52 -34.04 15.69
C LEU A 127 13.70 -34.31 16.60
N THR A 128 14.81 -34.76 16.01
CA THR A 128 16.10 -34.79 16.71
C THR A 128 16.59 -33.36 16.99
N PRO A 129 17.49 -33.15 17.98
CA PRO A 129 18.06 -31.83 18.27
C PRO A 129 18.67 -31.15 17.02
N GLU A 130 19.39 -31.92 16.20
CA GLU A 130 20.02 -31.45 14.97
C GLU A 130 18.98 -31.00 13.92
N GLN A 131 17.91 -31.78 13.74
CA GLN A 131 16.81 -31.44 12.83
C GLN A 131 16.05 -30.19 13.29
N LEU A 132 15.85 -30.05 14.61
CA LEU A 132 15.20 -28.89 15.20
C LEU A 132 16.03 -27.61 15.00
N GLU A 133 17.35 -27.68 15.18
CA GLU A 133 18.25 -26.55 14.94
C GLU A 133 18.27 -26.14 13.47
N LYS A 134 18.36 -27.11 12.56
CA LYS A 134 18.29 -26.87 11.10
C LYS A 134 16.97 -26.20 10.70
N MET A 135 15.85 -26.65 11.27
CA MET A 135 14.55 -26.03 11.06
C MET A 135 14.49 -24.60 11.59
N LYS A 136 15.04 -24.32 12.78
CA LYS A 136 15.11 -22.96 13.34
C LYS A 136 15.92 -22.02 12.42
N LYS A 137 17.07 -22.48 11.92
CA LYS A 137 17.90 -21.73 10.98
C LYS A 137 17.16 -21.44 9.66
N GLN A 138 16.52 -22.44 9.06
CA GLN A 138 15.70 -22.25 7.84
C GLN A 138 14.57 -21.24 8.07
N ARG A 139 13.93 -21.28 9.24
CA ARG A 139 12.87 -20.33 9.62
C ARG A 139 13.39 -18.90 9.76
N GLU A 140 14.56 -18.72 10.34
CA GLU A 140 15.20 -17.42 10.49
C GLU A 140 15.65 -16.86 9.13
N GLU A 141 16.25 -17.68 8.27
CA GLU A 141 16.61 -17.29 6.90
C GLU A 141 15.38 -16.88 6.07
N MET A 142 14.28 -17.63 6.17
CA MET A 142 13.02 -17.24 5.55
C MET A 142 12.51 -15.92 6.13
N ARG A 143 12.51 -15.76 7.45
CA ARG A 143 12.09 -14.52 8.10
C ARG A 143 12.92 -13.33 7.63
N GLN A 144 14.23 -13.48 7.46
CA GLN A 144 15.10 -12.44 6.91
C GLN A 144 14.78 -12.15 5.44
N ARG A 145 14.53 -13.17 4.61
CA ARG A 145 14.12 -12.98 3.20
C ARG A 145 12.75 -12.28 3.08
N PHE A 146 11.77 -12.65 3.89
CA PHE A 146 10.45 -12.04 3.89
C PHE A 146 10.43 -10.67 4.58
N GLY A 147 11.25 -10.45 5.61
CA GLY A 147 11.46 -9.16 6.27
C GLY A 147 12.14 -8.15 5.34
N ARG A 148 13.08 -8.59 4.51
CA ARG A 148 13.70 -7.76 3.46
C ARG A 148 12.67 -7.25 2.45
N ARG A 149 11.65 -8.03 2.05
CA ARG A 149 10.60 -7.59 1.10
C ARG A 149 9.77 -6.39 1.58
N GLY A 150 9.71 -6.14 2.89
CA GLY A 150 9.04 -4.97 3.46
C GLY A 150 9.93 -3.71 3.43
N ARG A 151 11.22 -3.86 3.72
CA ARG A 151 12.24 -2.80 3.70
C ARG A 151 12.56 -2.33 2.28
N ASP A 152 12.58 -3.29 1.36
CA ASP A 152 12.87 -3.16 -0.07
C ASP A 152 11.86 -2.27 -0.82
N ARG A 153 10.65 -2.02 -0.29
CA ARG A 153 9.72 -1.07 -0.94
C ARG A 153 10.17 0.39 -0.84
N GLY A 154 10.77 0.80 0.28
CA GLY A 154 11.26 2.17 0.47
C GLY A 154 12.50 2.43 -0.38
N GLU A 155 13.46 1.51 -0.31
CA GLU A 155 14.71 1.57 -1.09
C GLU A 155 14.44 1.53 -2.60
N ARG A 156 13.53 0.66 -3.07
CA ARG A 156 13.14 0.65 -4.50
C ARG A 156 12.50 1.96 -4.96
N ARG A 157 11.72 2.64 -4.10
CA ARG A 157 11.14 3.95 -4.45
C ARG A 157 12.22 4.99 -4.60
N GLU A 158 13.18 5.01 -3.69
CA GLU A 158 14.31 5.93 -3.76
C GLU A 158 15.15 5.67 -5.02
N GLN A 159 15.44 4.41 -5.34
CA GLN A 159 16.13 4.03 -6.56
C GLN A 159 15.35 4.42 -7.82
N ASN A 160 14.02 4.26 -7.82
CA ASN A 160 13.18 4.66 -8.94
C ASN A 160 13.22 6.18 -9.17
N VAL A 161 13.18 6.99 -8.10
CA VAL A 161 13.29 8.45 -8.20
C VAL A 161 14.65 8.84 -8.77
N LYS A 162 15.74 8.25 -8.26
CA LYS A 162 17.10 8.47 -8.78
C LYS A 162 17.19 8.14 -10.27
N ARG A 163 16.69 6.98 -10.68
CA ARG A 163 16.69 6.56 -12.09
C ARG A 163 15.88 7.50 -12.99
N LEU A 164 14.69 7.90 -12.56
CA LEU A 164 13.85 8.84 -13.32
C LEU A 164 14.53 10.21 -13.46
N ARG A 165 15.18 10.68 -12.39
CA ARG A 165 15.97 11.91 -12.40
C ARG A 165 17.11 11.83 -13.42
N GLU A 166 17.93 10.79 -13.34
CA GLU A 166 19.06 10.59 -14.26
C GLU A 166 18.60 10.49 -15.72
N GLU A 167 17.52 9.77 -15.96
CA GLU A 167 16.93 9.63 -17.29
C GLU A 167 16.39 10.96 -17.83
N ALA A 168 15.69 11.74 -16.99
CA ALA A 168 15.21 13.07 -17.35
C ALA A 168 16.38 14.00 -17.72
N LEU A 169 17.42 14.09 -16.87
CA LEU A 169 18.58 14.95 -17.13
C LEU A 169 19.33 14.56 -18.41
N LYS A 170 19.43 13.26 -18.68
CA LYS A 170 20.05 12.75 -19.91
C LYS A 170 19.26 13.16 -21.16
N LEU A 171 17.93 13.13 -21.10
CA LEU A 171 17.06 13.41 -22.25
C LEU A 171 16.86 14.91 -22.47
N LEU A 172 16.83 15.71 -21.40
CA LEU A 172 16.63 17.16 -21.47
C LEU A 172 17.81 17.91 -22.10
N LYS A 173 19.02 17.33 -22.09
CA LYS A 173 20.23 17.91 -22.71
C LYS A 173 20.45 19.39 -22.35
N LEU A 174 20.28 19.71 -21.08
CA LEU A 174 20.32 21.08 -20.58
C LEU A 174 21.70 21.71 -20.71
N ASN A 175 21.75 23.01 -21.01
CA ASN A 175 22.95 23.82 -20.80
C ASN A 175 23.11 24.22 -19.32
N GLU A 176 24.21 24.88 -18.96
CA GLU A 176 24.52 25.23 -17.56
C GLU A 176 23.48 26.17 -16.93
N GLU A 177 22.99 27.16 -17.69
CA GLU A 177 22.01 28.15 -17.21
C GLU A 177 20.64 27.50 -17.00
N GLU A 178 20.19 26.70 -17.96
CA GLU A 178 18.94 25.93 -17.86
C GLU A 178 19.01 24.92 -16.70
N ALA A 179 20.15 24.23 -16.55
CA ALA A 179 20.33 23.27 -15.46
C ALA A 179 20.23 23.94 -14.07
N ALA A 180 20.77 25.16 -13.93
CA ALA A 180 20.70 25.91 -12.67
C ALA A 180 19.25 26.22 -12.24
N VAL A 181 18.32 26.36 -13.19
CA VAL A 181 16.90 26.65 -12.93
C VAL A 181 16.06 25.36 -12.86
N LEU A 182 16.21 24.47 -13.84
CA LEU A 182 15.33 23.32 -14.02
C LEU A 182 15.64 22.17 -13.05
N VAL A 183 16.91 21.94 -12.69
CA VAL A 183 17.30 20.81 -11.83
C VAL A 183 16.65 20.92 -10.44
N PRO A 184 16.70 22.07 -9.73
CA PRO A 184 16.02 22.20 -8.44
C PRO A 184 14.51 22.02 -8.51
N MET A 185 13.88 22.45 -9.62
CA MET A 185 12.42 22.34 -9.81
C MET A 185 12.01 20.90 -10.11
N LEU A 186 12.77 20.20 -10.95
CA LEU A 186 12.62 18.77 -11.20
C LEU A 186 12.78 17.97 -9.89
N ASP A 187 13.82 18.27 -9.11
CA ASP A 187 14.06 17.63 -7.82
C ASP A 187 12.91 17.88 -6.83
N SER A 188 12.35 19.09 -6.82
CA SER A 188 11.17 19.43 -6.02
C SER A 188 9.94 18.59 -6.41
N VAL A 189 9.66 18.41 -7.70
CA VAL A 189 8.54 17.59 -8.18
C VAL A 189 8.72 16.12 -7.79
N LEU A 190 9.93 15.59 -7.99
CA LEU A 190 10.24 14.19 -7.69
C LEU A 190 10.18 13.88 -6.18
N GLU A 191 10.73 14.75 -5.33
CA GLU A 191 10.63 14.61 -3.88
C GLU A 191 9.19 14.79 -3.37
N THR A 192 8.44 15.75 -3.93
CA THR A 192 7.00 15.89 -3.64
C THR A 192 6.26 14.59 -3.93
N ARG A 193 6.46 13.99 -5.11
CA ARG A 193 5.83 12.71 -5.48
C ARG A 193 6.19 11.59 -4.51
N LYS A 194 7.47 11.47 -4.13
CA LYS A 194 7.96 10.46 -3.18
C LYS A 194 7.32 10.61 -1.80
N LEU A 195 7.21 11.84 -1.30
CA LEU A 195 6.54 12.14 -0.03
C LEU A 195 5.06 11.77 -0.09
N LEU A 196 4.34 12.22 -1.12
CA LEU A 196 2.91 11.94 -1.28
C LEU A 196 2.61 10.43 -1.38
N VAL A 197 3.46 9.67 -2.07
CA VAL A 197 3.32 8.20 -2.12
C VAL A 197 3.52 7.56 -0.74
N THR A 198 4.44 8.09 0.07
CA THR A 198 4.69 7.60 1.43
C THR A 198 3.52 7.92 2.36
N GLU A 199 2.99 9.13 2.30
CA GLU A 199 1.82 9.55 3.08
C GLU A 199 0.54 8.83 2.64
N ALA A 200 0.33 8.63 1.34
CA ALA A 200 -0.79 7.84 0.82
C ALA A 200 -0.76 6.39 1.32
N ASP A 201 0.43 5.77 1.40
CA ASP A 201 0.60 4.44 1.98
C ASP A 201 0.26 4.38 3.47
N LYS A 202 0.66 5.41 4.24
CA LYS A 202 0.31 5.52 5.67
C LYS A 202 -1.21 5.64 5.84
N ARG A 203 -1.83 6.61 5.15
CA ARG A 203 -3.29 6.81 5.15
C ARG A 203 -4.05 5.56 4.73
N ARG A 204 -3.55 4.82 3.73
CA ARG A 204 -4.17 3.56 3.31
C ARG A 204 -4.09 2.49 4.39
N LYS A 205 -2.95 2.35 5.09
CA LYS A 205 -2.81 1.41 6.21
C LYS A 205 -3.75 1.77 7.35
N GLU A 206 -3.84 3.05 7.70
CA GLU A 206 -4.75 3.55 8.72
C GLU A 206 -6.21 3.33 8.35
N LEU A 207 -6.60 3.62 7.10
CA LEU A 207 -7.94 3.32 6.61
C LEU A 207 -8.26 1.83 6.72
N LEU A 208 -7.36 0.95 6.27
CA LEU A 208 -7.55 -0.50 6.36
C LEU A 208 -7.66 -0.99 7.81
N GLU A 209 -6.92 -0.38 8.72
CA GLU A 209 -7.03 -0.67 10.15
C GLU A 209 -8.39 -0.27 10.70
N LYS A 210 -8.85 0.96 10.43
CA LYS A 210 -10.13 1.46 10.91
C LYS A 210 -11.31 0.68 10.30
N VAL A 211 -11.28 0.41 9.00
CA VAL A 211 -12.30 -0.39 8.29
C VAL A 211 -12.41 -1.81 8.81
N ARG A 212 -11.32 -2.40 9.33
CA ARG A 212 -11.37 -3.74 9.96
C ARG A 212 -12.07 -3.74 11.32
N ASN A 213 -12.13 -2.58 11.97
CA ASN A 213 -12.63 -2.44 13.34
C ASN A 213 -14.04 -1.81 13.38
N THR A 214 -14.59 -1.42 12.24
CA THR A 214 -15.95 -0.85 12.16
C THR A 214 -16.74 -1.49 11.04
N THR A 215 -18.02 -1.75 11.32
CA THR A 215 -19.02 -2.19 10.35
C THR A 215 -20.13 -1.14 10.16
N ALA A 216 -20.08 -0.03 10.92
CA ALA A 216 -21.07 1.02 10.86
C ALA A 216 -20.93 1.80 9.55
N GLU A 217 -22.00 1.81 8.75
CA GLU A 217 -22.00 2.43 7.42
C GLU A 217 -21.65 3.92 7.44
N THR A 218 -22.16 4.65 8.44
CA THR A 218 -21.91 6.09 8.61
C THR A 218 -20.43 6.36 8.92
N GLU A 219 -19.80 5.56 9.78
CA GLU A 219 -18.37 5.67 10.08
C GLU A 219 -17.51 5.32 8.86
N LEU A 220 -17.86 4.24 8.15
CA LEU A 220 -17.16 3.84 6.92
C LEU A 220 -17.23 4.93 5.85
N SER A 221 -18.41 5.54 5.68
CA SER A 221 -18.61 6.67 4.75
C SER A 221 -17.75 7.88 5.13
N ALA A 222 -17.71 8.23 6.42
CA ALA A 222 -16.87 9.33 6.92
C ALA A 222 -15.37 9.08 6.71
N LEU A 223 -14.90 7.84 6.96
CA LEU A 223 -13.52 7.43 6.72
C LEU A 223 -13.15 7.51 5.24
N LEU A 224 -14.03 7.05 4.35
CA LEU A 224 -13.83 7.13 2.91
C LEU A 224 -13.80 8.58 2.41
N SER A 225 -14.70 9.42 2.91
CA SER A 225 -14.74 10.85 2.57
C SER A 225 -13.44 11.54 2.95
N THR A 226 -12.97 11.32 4.19
CA THR A 226 -11.68 11.85 4.68
C THR A 226 -10.51 11.38 3.81
N TYR A 227 -10.46 10.08 3.49
CA TYR A 227 -9.40 9.53 2.65
C TYR A 227 -9.41 10.11 1.23
N ARG A 228 -10.60 10.29 0.62
CA ARG A 228 -10.75 10.89 -0.71
C ARG A 228 -10.30 12.34 -0.72
N LYS A 229 -10.73 13.14 0.27
CA LYS A 229 -10.32 14.54 0.41
C LYS A 229 -8.80 14.67 0.50
N ALA A 230 -8.15 13.87 1.35
CA ALA A 230 -6.68 13.88 1.46
C ALA A 230 -5.99 13.52 0.14
N ARG A 231 -6.54 12.57 -0.63
CA ARG A 231 -6.01 12.22 -1.95
C ARG A 231 -6.15 13.38 -2.94
N ASP A 232 -7.25 14.12 -2.91
CA ASP A 232 -7.44 15.27 -3.79
C ASP A 232 -6.51 16.43 -3.41
N GLU A 233 -6.24 16.63 -2.12
CA GLU A 233 -5.23 17.57 -1.62
C GLU A 233 -3.80 17.18 -2.06
N ASP A 234 -3.46 15.88 -2.03
CA ASP A 234 -2.18 15.38 -2.54
C ASP A 234 -2.02 15.71 -4.03
N LYS A 235 -3.06 15.46 -4.83
CA LYS A 235 -3.05 15.77 -6.27
C LYS A 235 -2.86 17.27 -6.50
N ALA A 236 -3.60 18.11 -5.78
CA ALA A 236 -3.46 19.56 -5.88
C ALA A 236 -2.03 20.02 -5.49
N THR A 237 -1.41 19.38 -4.51
CA THR A 237 -0.03 19.65 -4.10
C THR A 237 0.97 19.28 -5.20
N LEU A 238 0.81 18.10 -5.80
CA LEU A 238 1.65 17.68 -6.92
C LEU A 238 1.48 18.59 -8.13
N ALA A 239 0.23 18.91 -8.50
CA ALA A 239 -0.09 19.79 -9.63
C ALA A 239 0.53 21.18 -9.46
N LYS A 240 0.56 21.74 -8.23
CA LYS A 240 1.26 23.00 -7.96
C LYS A 240 2.77 22.92 -8.17
N ALA A 241 3.39 21.79 -7.82
CA ALA A 241 4.83 21.60 -8.06
C ALA A 241 5.12 21.45 -9.56
N GLN A 242 4.27 20.69 -10.28
CA GLN A 242 4.36 20.50 -11.73
C GLN A 242 4.15 21.81 -12.48
N ALA A 243 3.13 22.61 -12.13
CA ALA A 243 2.86 23.89 -12.79
C ALA A 243 4.04 24.86 -12.72
N LYS A 244 4.71 24.96 -11.57
CA LYS A 244 5.93 25.76 -11.43
C LYS A 244 7.02 25.31 -12.41
N LEU A 245 7.22 24.00 -12.55
CA LEU A 245 8.20 23.46 -13.49
C LEU A 245 7.77 23.78 -14.94
N THR A 246 6.50 23.60 -15.29
CA THR A 246 5.99 23.89 -16.65
C THR A 246 6.17 25.35 -17.07
N GLU A 247 6.08 26.32 -16.16
CA GLU A 247 6.27 27.75 -16.45
C GLU A 247 7.64 28.09 -17.08
N VAL A 248 8.65 27.25 -16.87
CA VAL A 248 10.03 27.49 -17.31
C VAL A 248 10.52 26.49 -18.38
N LEU A 249 9.68 25.55 -18.80
CA LEU A 249 10.06 24.54 -19.80
C LEU A 249 9.82 25.04 -21.23
N THR A 250 10.66 24.57 -22.14
CA THR A 250 10.33 24.58 -23.57
C THR A 250 9.36 23.44 -23.91
N PRO A 251 8.61 23.53 -25.02
CA PRO A 251 7.70 22.45 -25.44
C PRO A 251 8.38 21.08 -25.61
N GLU A 252 9.63 21.07 -26.06
CA GLU A 252 10.41 19.83 -26.22
C GLU A 252 10.76 19.20 -24.86
N GLN A 253 11.17 20.03 -23.89
CA GLN A 253 11.48 19.58 -22.54
C GLN A 253 10.23 19.08 -21.81
N GLU A 254 9.09 19.76 -21.98
CA GLU A 254 7.81 19.33 -21.45
C GLU A 254 7.39 17.96 -22.02
N ALA A 255 7.51 17.76 -23.35
CA ALA A 255 7.20 16.49 -23.99
C ALA A 255 8.04 15.33 -23.42
N VAL A 256 9.33 15.57 -23.15
CA VAL A 256 10.22 14.59 -22.49
C VAL A 256 9.71 14.24 -21.09
N LEU A 257 9.35 15.23 -20.28
CA LEU A 257 8.91 15.00 -18.90
C LEU A 257 7.52 14.34 -18.82
N VAL A 258 6.64 14.62 -19.77
CA VAL A 258 5.36 13.91 -19.94
C VAL A 258 5.61 12.45 -20.33
N ALA A 259 6.53 12.18 -21.27
CA ALA A 259 6.88 10.82 -21.68
C ALA A 259 7.45 9.97 -20.52
N LEU A 260 8.16 10.60 -19.58
CA LEU A 260 8.65 9.97 -18.36
C LEU A 260 7.61 9.87 -17.23
N ASN A 261 6.37 10.33 -17.45
CA ASN A 261 5.31 10.44 -16.44
C ASN A 261 5.73 11.26 -15.21
N ILE A 262 6.54 12.30 -15.41
CA ILE A 262 6.93 13.26 -14.36
C ILE A 262 5.92 14.41 -14.32
N LEU A 263 5.46 14.86 -15.50
CA LEU A 263 4.34 15.76 -15.69
C LEU A 263 3.09 14.97 -16.11
N GLU A 264 1.90 15.53 -15.81
CA GLU A 264 0.59 15.01 -16.25
C GLU A 264 0.04 15.83 -17.43
#